data_AF-A0A3C0JC61-F1
#
_entry.id   AF-A0A3C0JC61-F1
#
_cell.length_a   1.000
_cell.length_b   1.000
_cell.length_c   1.000
_cell.angle_alpha   90.00
_cell.angle_beta   90.00
_cell.angle_gamma   90.00
#
_symmetry.space_group_name_H-M   'P 1'
#
loop_
_entity.id
_entity.type
_entity.pdbx_description
1 polymer ?
#
loop_
_entity_poly.entity_id
_entity_poly.type
_entity_poly.pdbx_seq_one_letter_code
_entity_poly.pdbx_strand_id
1 'polypeptide(L)' 'MPAHDLPAWTLVSLRPQGDHAALRRAAARQGGRLLALSPWRIV' A
#
# COMPACT_ATOMS: atom_id res chain seq x y z
N MET A 1 -11.62 -10.20 -20.28
CA MET A 1 -10.48 -9.77 -19.46
C MET A 1 -11.00 -8.70 -18.52
N PRO A 2 -11.04 -8.88 -17.19
CA PRO A 2 -11.50 -7.80 -16.32
C PRO A 2 -10.55 -6.61 -16.50
N ALA A 3 -11.09 -5.45 -16.85
CA ALA A 3 -10.32 -4.22 -16.87
C ALA A 3 -9.80 -4.00 -15.45
N HIS A 4 -8.48 -4.11 -15.26
CA HIS A 4 -7.86 -3.70 -14.01
C HIS A 4 -7.95 -2.18 -13.99
N ASP A 5 -8.90 -1.63 -13.23
CA ASP A 5 -8.89 -0.20 -12.94
C ASP A 5 -7.52 0.12 -12.34
N LEU A 6 -6.72 0.85 -13.11
CA LEU A 6 -5.41 1.27 -12.67
C LEU A 6 -5.61 2.28 -11.53
N PRO A 7 -4.89 2.14 -10.40
CA PRO A 7 -5.05 3.07 -9.30
C PRO A 7 -4.63 4.47 -9.75
N ALA A 8 -5.39 5.48 -9.34
CA ALA A 8 -5.12 6.88 -9.72
C ALA A 8 -3.76 7.38 -9.15
N TRP A 9 -3.27 6.75 -8.09
CA TRP A 9 -2.00 7.09 -7.44
C TRP A 9 -1.45 5.90 -6.63
N THR A 10 -0.16 5.97 -6.30
CA THR A 10 0.53 4.95 -5.48
C THR A 10 1.19 5.62 -4.28
N LEU A 11 0.87 5.16 -3.07
CA LEU A 11 1.54 5.53 -1.83
C LEU A 11 2.70 4.58 -1.58
N VAL A 12 3.90 5.13 -1.41
CA VAL A 12 5.08 4.38 -1.00
C VAL A 12 5.23 4.50 0.50
N SER A 13 5.21 3.37 1.21
CA SER A 13 5.42 3.35 2.65
C SER A 13 6.77 2.76 3.00
N LEU A 14 7.53 3.50 3.81
CA LEU A 14 8.83 3.10 4.36
C LEU A 14 8.75 2.57 5.79
N ARG A 15 7.54 2.27 6.27
CA ARG A 15 7.35 1.83 7.66
C ARG A 15 7.92 0.43 7.89
N PRO A 16 8.27 0.10 9.15
CA PRO A 16 8.73 -1.24 9.50
C PRO A 16 7.73 -2.33 9.10
N GLN A 17 8.24 -3.54 8.83
CA GLN A 17 7.37 -4.68 8.51
C GLN A 17 6.34 -4.93 9.61
N GLY A 18 5.09 -5.24 9.20
CA GLY A 18 3.99 -5.57 10.12
C GLY A 18 2.81 -4.59 10.07
N ASP A 19 3.06 -3.29 9.82
CA ASP A 19 2.03 -2.24 9.99
C ASP A 19 1.45 -1.70 8.67
N HIS A 20 1.34 -2.52 7.61
CA HIS A 20 0.85 -2.05 6.30
C HIS A 20 -0.62 -2.38 6.01
N ALA A 21 -1.26 -3.26 6.79
CA ALA A 21 -2.60 -3.75 6.49
C ALA A 21 -3.66 -2.64 6.57
N ALA A 22 -3.63 -1.82 7.63
CA ALA A 22 -4.55 -0.69 7.78
C ALA A 22 -4.32 0.35 6.67
N LEU A 23 -3.06 0.63 6.35
CA LEU A 23 -2.68 1.60 5.33
C LEU A 23 -3.08 1.16 3.92
N ARG A 24 -2.96 -0.15 3.62
CA ARG A 24 -3.39 -0.72 2.35
C ARG A 24 -4.89 -0.54 2.15
N ARG A 25 -5.68 -0.81 3.20
CA ARG A 25 -7.13 -0.62 3.17
C ARG A 25 -7.50 0.85 3.00
N ALA A 26 -6.82 1.76 3.70
CA ALA A 26 -7.05 3.20 3.56
C ALA A 26 -6.74 3.69 2.13
N ALA A 27 -5.62 3.27 1.54
CA ALA A 27 -5.25 3.64 0.17
C ALA A 27 -6.28 3.13 -0.85
N ALA A 28 -6.68 1.86 -0.75
CA ALA A 28 -7.67 1.26 -1.65
C ALA A 28 -9.03 1.97 -1.59
N ARG A 29 -9.49 2.37 -0.39
CA ARG A 29 -10.73 3.14 -0.22
C ARG A 29 -10.72 4.50 -0.93
N GLN A 30 -9.53 5.05 -1.15
CA GLN A 30 -9.32 6.36 -1.76
C GLN A 30 -8.88 6.26 -3.24
N GLY A 31 -9.06 5.08 -3.87
CA GLY A 31 -8.70 4.85 -5.28
C GLY A 31 -7.20 4.73 -5.55
N GLY A 32 -6.39 4.57 -4.50
CA GLY A 32 -4.95 4.41 -4.58
C GLY A 32 -4.47 3.00 -4.28
N ARG A 33 -3.17 2.78 -4.46
CA ARG A 33 -2.48 1.54 -4.10
C ARG A 33 -1.36 1.81 -3.11
N LEU A 34 -1.07 0.85 -2.23
CA LEU A 34 0.09 0.89 -1.34
C LEU A 34 1.23 0.02 -1.87
N LEU A 35 2.41 0.62 -2.06
CA LEU A 35 3.68 -0.07 -2.22
C LEU A 35 4.43 -0.03 -0.87
N ALA A 36 4.49 -1.17 -0.19
CA ALA A 36 5.23 -1.29 1.06
C ALA A 36 6.69 -1.65 0.75
N LEU A 37 7.58 -0.69 0.96
CA LEU A 37 9.02 -0.91 0.94
C LEU A 37 9.46 -0.82 2.40
N SER A 38 9.52 -1.95 3.10
CA SER A 38 9.88 -1.96 4.53
C SER A 38 11.37 -2.22 4.70
N PRO A 39 12.24 -1.20 4.67
CA PRO A 39 13.70 -1.38 4.77
C PRO A 39 14.12 -1.94 6.13
N TRP A 40 13.30 -1.77 7.16
CA TRP A 40 13.61 -2.20 8.52
C TRP A 40 12.55 -3.18 9.02
N ARG A 41 13.00 -4.24 9.71
CA ARG A 41 12.15 -5.13 10.49
C ARG A 41 12.46 -4.86 11.96
N ILE A 42 11.46 -4.43 12.72
CA ILE A 42 11.58 -4.39 14.18
C ILE A 42 11.39 -5.85 14.63
N VAL A 43 12.45 -6.42 15.19
CA VAL A 43 12.49 -7.77 15.77
C VAL A 43 12.48 -7.67 17.28
#